data_AF-A0A9D6PQR9-F1
#
_entry.id   AF-A0A9D6PQR9-F1
#
_cell.length_a   1.000
_cell.length_b   1.000
_cell.length_c   1.000
_cell.angle_alpha   90.00
_cell.angle_beta   90.00
_cell.angle_gamma   90.00
#
_symmetry.space_group_name_H-M   'P 1'
#
loop_
_entity.id
_entity.type
_entity.pdbx_description
1 polymer ?
#
loop_
_entity_poly.entity_id
_entity_poly.type
_entity_poly.pdbx_seq_one_letter_code
_entity_poly.pdbx_strand_id
1 'polypeptide(L)'
;MSSVNIELARQIYSLDAWGYGYLDINPQGHLQVRPNPQGPAINLYHLIKDIQQLELRFPVLVRFPDILKHRVSSLCGAFSKASKALAYEAAYTAVYPIKVNQQHCVVRDILHAGDQVGLEAGSKPELMAVLALSKPGGVIVCNGYKDREYIRLALIGQKLGHRVFIVVEKPSEIELILQEAESLNVEPGIGIRIRLASVGKGKWQNSGGEKAKFGLSASQVLKAIDRLRQAGKLQCLKLLHFHMGSQIANIHDLQTGLQEAARHYVELHALGARLDILDVGGGLAVDYDGSGSRNECSMNYSLDDYATNVLHIVQETCRRHNLKCPQIFTESGRAMTAHHAMLITNIIETETIEPELPVSQGSDNECWLELHKLNTSLKQSAAI
;
A
#
# COMPACT_ATOMS: atom_id res chain seq x y z
N MET A 1 -1.48 -2.04 38.04
CA MET A 1 -1.88 -3.30 37.36
C MET A 1 -0.84 -4.36 37.67
N SER A 2 -1.22 -5.63 37.84
CA SER A 2 -0.24 -6.73 37.90
C SER A 2 0.42 -6.93 36.53
N SER A 3 1.66 -7.42 36.50
CA SER A 3 2.36 -7.79 35.25
C SER A 3 1.55 -8.78 34.41
N VAL A 4 0.83 -9.70 35.08
CA VAL A 4 -0.08 -10.68 34.48
C VAL A 4 -1.19 -10.01 33.65
N ASN A 5 -1.74 -8.89 34.11
CA ASN A 5 -2.80 -8.19 33.38
C ASN A 5 -2.27 -7.48 32.12
N ILE A 6 -1.01 -7.03 32.12
CA ILE A 6 -0.41 -6.37 30.96
C ILE A 6 -0.12 -7.39 29.86
N GLU A 7 0.46 -8.53 30.21
CA GLU A 7 0.75 -9.60 29.25
C GLU A 7 -0.54 -10.18 28.65
N LEU A 8 -1.56 -10.40 29.49
CA LEU A 8 -2.88 -10.79 29.02
C LEU A 8 -3.50 -9.74 28.08
N ALA A 9 -3.37 -8.45 28.38
CA ALA A 9 -3.85 -7.39 27.49
C ALA A 9 -3.12 -7.39 26.15
N ARG A 10 -1.78 -7.57 26.13
CA ARG A 10 -1.01 -7.70 24.88
C ARG A 10 -1.51 -8.85 24.02
N GLN A 11 -1.82 -9.98 24.64
CA GLN A 11 -2.33 -11.18 23.96
C GLN A 11 -3.75 -10.96 23.44
N ILE A 12 -4.68 -10.45 24.26
CA ILE A 12 -6.08 -10.20 23.88
C ILE A 12 -6.17 -9.21 22.70
N TYR A 13 -5.35 -8.16 22.73
CA TYR A 13 -5.35 -7.13 21.69
C TYR A 13 -4.37 -7.41 20.54
N SER A 14 -3.65 -8.54 20.56
CA SER A 14 -2.68 -8.96 19.54
C SER A 14 -1.68 -7.87 19.15
N LEU A 15 -1.24 -7.04 20.11
CA LEU A 15 -0.44 -5.84 19.82
C LEU A 15 0.88 -6.17 19.12
N ASP A 16 1.50 -7.31 19.45
CA ASP A 16 2.76 -7.74 18.84
C ASP A 16 2.59 -8.09 17.35
N ALA A 17 1.40 -8.53 16.95
CA ALA A 17 1.14 -9.01 15.60
C ALA A 17 0.90 -7.87 14.60
N TRP A 18 -0.01 -6.93 14.92
CA TRP A 18 -0.34 -5.81 14.03
C TRP A 18 0.37 -4.49 14.41
N GLY A 19 0.86 -4.36 15.64
CA GLY A 19 1.52 -3.14 16.13
C GLY A 19 2.91 -2.92 15.55
N TYR A 20 3.54 -3.94 14.96
CA TYR A 20 4.82 -3.87 14.23
C TYR A 20 5.96 -3.22 15.05
N GLY A 21 5.92 -3.37 16.38
CA GLY A 21 6.84 -2.73 17.32
C GLY A 21 6.63 -1.22 17.50
N TYR A 22 5.66 -0.62 16.80
CA TYR A 22 5.24 0.77 17.01
C TYR A 22 4.30 0.94 18.19
N LEU A 23 3.58 -0.10 18.58
CA LEU A 23 2.60 -0.06 19.67
C LEU A 23 2.94 -1.09 20.73
N ASP A 24 2.80 -0.70 21.99
CA ASP A 24 3.01 -1.56 23.15
C ASP A 24 2.30 -0.96 24.37
N ILE A 25 2.25 -1.69 25.48
CA ILE A 25 1.73 -1.24 26.77
C ILE A 25 2.92 -1.09 27.74
N ASN A 26 3.05 0.07 28.37
CA ASN A 26 4.13 0.32 29.33
C ASN A 26 3.85 -0.33 30.71
N PRO A 27 4.81 -0.35 31.66
CA PRO A 27 4.61 -0.94 32.99
C PRO A 27 3.48 -0.31 33.84
N GLN A 28 3.01 0.88 33.48
CA GLN A 28 1.88 1.56 34.14
C GLN A 28 0.53 1.12 33.57
N GLY A 29 0.51 0.34 32.49
CA GLY A 29 -0.71 -0.08 31.79
C GLY A 29 -1.19 0.93 30.75
N HIS A 30 -0.38 1.93 30.37
CA HIS A 30 -0.72 2.89 29.34
C HIS A 30 -0.23 2.44 27.97
N LEU A 31 -1.05 2.68 26.93
CA LEU A 31 -0.63 2.49 25.55
C LEU A 31 0.50 3.47 25.21
N GLN A 32 1.54 2.98 24.55
CA GLN A 32 2.69 3.76 24.10
C GLN A 32 2.92 3.57 22.59
N VAL A 33 3.35 4.64 21.94
CA VAL A 33 3.78 4.62 20.53
C VAL A 33 5.30 4.76 20.46
N ARG A 34 5.98 3.89 19.72
CA ARG A 34 7.41 4.00 19.40
C ARG A 34 7.54 4.34 17.91
N PRO A 35 7.67 5.60 17.50
CA PRO A 35 7.74 5.96 16.09
C PRO A 35 8.88 5.28 15.31
N ASN A 36 9.96 4.93 16.03
CA ASN A 36 10.97 3.96 15.60
C ASN A 36 10.97 2.81 16.62
N PRO A 37 10.84 1.53 16.22
CA PRO A 37 10.79 0.40 17.15
C PRO A 37 11.99 0.31 18.12
N GLN A 38 13.15 0.81 17.72
CA GLN A 38 14.37 0.85 18.55
C GLN A 38 14.55 2.20 19.29
N GLY A 39 13.59 3.12 19.13
CA GLY A 39 13.65 4.48 19.63
C GLY A 39 12.85 4.71 20.93
N PRO A 40 12.76 5.98 21.36
CA PRO A 40 11.99 6.36 22.53
C PRO A 40 10.49 6.11 22.32
N ALA A 41 9.80 5.81 23.41
CA ALA A 41 8.36 5.63 23.43
C ALA A 41 7.64 6.91 23.87
N ILE A 42 6.50 7.18 23.25
CA ILE A 42 5.56 8.25 23.58
C ILE A 42 4.40 7.61 24.34
N ASN A 43 4.26 7.96 25.62
CA ASN A 43 3.15 7.51 26.44
C ASN A 43 1.88 8.30 26.05
N LEU A 44 0.89 7.63 25.47
CA LEU A 44 -0.30 8.29 24.92
C LEU A 44 -1.15 8.97 25.99
N TYR A 45 -1.13 8.47 27.23
CA TYR A 45 -1.84 9.11 28.33
C TYR A 45 -1.30 10.52 28.61
N HIS A 46 0.03 10.69 28.58
CA HIS A 46 0.65 12.00 28.75
C HIS A 46 0.39 12.89 27.54
N LEU A 47 0.52 12.33 26.32
CA LEU A 47 0.19 13.07 25.09
C LEU A 47 -1.25 13.61 25.10
N ILE A 48 -2.22 12.82 25.56
CA ILE A 48 -3.62 13.24 25.67
C ILE A 48 -3.78 14.40 26.65
N LYS A 49 -3.07 14.38 27.80
CA LYS A 49 -3.06 15.50 28.75
C LYS A 49 -2.48 16.76 28.12
N ASP A 50 -1.39 16.63 27.36
CA ASP A 50 -0.77 17.77 26.68
C ASP A 50 -1.72 18.35 25.62
N ILE A 51 -2.41 17.51 24.84
CA ILE A 51 -3.44 17.93 23.88
C ILE A 51 -4.56 18.72 24.55
N GLN A 52 -5.03 18.28 25.72
CA GLN A 52 -6.06 18.99 26.49
C GLN A 52 -5.57 20.34 27.01
N GLN A 53 -4.30 20.42 27.45
CA GLN A 53 -3.68 21.68 27.87
C GLN A 53 -3.52 22.68 26.72
N LEU A 54 -3.40 22.19 25.50
CA LEU A 54 -3.38 23.01 24.27
C LEU A 54 -4.79 23.43 23.80
N GLU A 55 -5.83 23.15 24.58
CA GLU A 55 -7.24 23.46 24.27
C GLU A 55 -7.75 22.87 22.94
N LEU A 56 -7.10 21.79 22.46
CA LEU A 56 -7.54 21.05 21.30
C LEU A 56 -8.72 20.14 21.65
N ARG A 57 -9.74 20.13 20.77
CA ARG A 57 -10.93 19.29 20.96
C ARG A 57 -10.76 17.93 20.29
N PHE A 58 -11.27 16.89 20.95
CA PHE A 58 -11.41 15.56 20.35
C PHE A 58 -12.60 15.53 19.35
N PRO A 59 -12.53 14.70 18.30
CA PRO A 59 -11.45 13.77 17.96
C PRO A 59 -10.21 14.45 17.35
N VAL A 60 -9.02 13.92 17.65
CA VAL A 60 -7.73 14.40 17.12
C VAL A 60 -7.04 13.30 16.32
N LEU A 61 -6.55 13.63 15.12
CA LEU A 61 -5.73 12.73 14.32
C LEU A 61 -4.24 13.03 14.54
N VAL A 62 -3.58 12.18 15.32
CA VAL A 62 -2.14 12.28 15.59
C VAL A 62 -1.37 11.54 14.50
N ARG A 63 -0.30 12.15 13.99
CA ARG A 63 0.61 11.54 12.99
C ARG A 63 2.01 11.45 13.55
N PHE A 64 2.69 10.35 13.23
CA PHE A 64 4.05 10.03 13.62
C PHE A 64 4.94 9.92 12.37
N PRO A 65 5.54 11.02 11.89
CA PRO A 65 6.35 11.02 10.66
C PRO A 65 7.49 10.00 10.65
N ASP A 66 8.09 9.71 11.81
CA ASP A 66 9.19 8.76 11.89
C ASP A 66 8.75 7.31 11.61
N ILE A 67 7.45 6.99 11.79
CA ILE A 67 6.88 5.72 11.33
C ILE A 67 6.92 5.65 9.80
N LEU A 68 6.60 6.74 9.09
CA LEU A 68 6.69 6.77 7.61
C LEU A 68 8.13 6.48 7.17
N LYS A 69 9.11 7.14 7.80
CA LYS A 69 10.53 6.93 7.51
C LYS A 69 10.95 5.49 7.76
N HIS A 70 10.57 4.93 8.92
CA HIS A 70 10.89 3.55 9.26
C HIS A 70 10.23 2.55 8.30
N ARG A 71 8.98 2.77 7.87
CA ARG A 71 8.31 1.91 6.88
C ARG A 71 8.99 1.95 5.51
N VAL A 72 9.36 3.13 5.02
CA VAL A 72 10.10 3.26 3.75
C VAL A 72 11.46 2.56 3.86
N SER A 73 12.21 2.81 4.94
CA SER A 73 13.50 2.15 5.17
C SER A 73 13.38 0.63 5.32
N SER A 74 12.31 0.13 5.94
CA SER A 74 12.06 -1.31 6.08
C SER A 74 11.80 -1.96 4.73
N LEU A 75 10.99 -1.32 3.89
CA LEU A 75 10.69 -1.80 2.53
C LEU A 75 11.96 -1.82 1.67
N CYS A 76 12.69 -0.71 1.63
CA CYS A 76 13.95 -0.65 0.88
C CYS A 76 15.00 -1.63 1.44
N GLY A 77 15.04 -1.79 2.76
CA GLY A 77 15.90 -2.74 3.46
C GLY A 77 15.61 -4.19 3.09
N ALA A 78 14.33 -4.58 3.02
CA ALA A 78 13.93 -5.91 2.59
C ALA A 78 14.36 -6.22 1.14
N PHE A 79 14.14 -5.28 0.22
CA PHE A 79 14.62 -5.42 -1.16
C PHE A 79 16.14 -5.43 -1.27
N SER A 80 16.85 -4.61 -0.47
CA SER A 80 18.32 -4.63 -0.43
C SER A 80 18.86 -5.95 0.10
N LYS A 81 18.24 -6.51 1.15
CA LYS A 81 18.58 -7.82 1.73
C LYS A 81 18.35 -8.94 0.70
N ALA A 82 17.20 -8.95 0.04
CA ALA A 82 16.88 -9.91 -1.00
C ALA A 82 17.81 -9.79 -2.21
N SER A 83 18.13 -8.56 -2.65
CA SER A 83 19.06 -8.29 -3.76
C SER A 83 20.45 -8.83 -3.45
N LYS A 84 20.97 -8.61 -2.24
CA LYS A 84 22.26 -9.17 -1.81
C LYS A 84 22.24 -10.70 -1.76
N ALA A 85 21.19 -11.29 -1.20
CA ALA A 85 21.07 -12.75 -1.07
C ALA A 85 20.99 -13.45 -2.44
N LEU A 86 20.36 -12.81 -3.42
CA LEU A 86 20.18 -13.34 -4.78
C LEU A 86 21.25 -12.86 -5.77
N ALA A 87 22.19 -11.99 -5.36
CA ALA A 87 23.09 -11.27 -6.26
C ALA A 87 22.34 -10.58 -7.42
N TYR A 88 21.22 -9.93 -7.11
CA TYR A 88 20.43 -9.16 -8.07
C TYR A 88 21.06 -7.79 -8.30
N GLU A 89 21.69 -7.58 -9.45
CA GLU A 89 22.53 -6.40 -9.75
C GLU A 89 21.74 -5.11 -10.01
N ALA A 90 20.50 -5.22 -10.48
CA ALA A 90 19.71 -4.04 -10.83
C ALA A 90 19.10 -3.36 -9.59
N ALA A 91 18.87 -2.05 -9.70
CA ALA A 91 18.40 -1.23 -8.60
C ALA A 91 16.94 -1.55 -8.20
N TYR A 92 16.58 -1.14 -6.99
CA TYR A 92 15.21 -1.09 -6.50
C TYR A 92 14.80 0.38 -6.26
N THR A 93 13.54 0.72 -6.49
CA THR A 93 13.00 2.04 -6.15
C THR A 93 11.58 1.88 -5.61
N ALA A 94 11.37 2.40 -4.42
CA ALA A 94 10.04 2.49 -3.84
C ALA A 94 9.33 3.71 -4.46
N VAL A 95 8.21 3.51 -5.12
CA VAL A 95 7.41 4.61 -5.69
C VAL A 95 6.19 4.81 -4.81
N TYR A 96 5.94 6.01 -4.32
CA TYR A 96 4.79 6.28 -3.46
C TYR A 96 3.59 6.79 -4.28
N PRO A 97 2.52 6.01 -4.41
CA PRO A 97 1.29 6.45 -5.07
C PRO A 97 0.52 7.41 -4.16
N ILE A 98 0.49 8.70 -4.54
CA ILE A 98 -0.06 9.74 -3.66
C ILE A 98 -1.56 9.60 -3.43
N LYS A 99 -2.27 8.83 -4.28
CA LYS A 99 -3.69 8.47 -4.10
C LYS A 99 -4.02 7.87 -2.73
N VAL A 100 -3.03 7.27 -2.06
CA VAL A 100 -3.19 6.69 -0.72
C VAL A 100 -3.27 7.77 0.35
N ASN A 101 -2.46 8.83 0.25
CA ASN A 101 -2.51 9.99 1.14
C ASN A 101 -1.79 11.20 0.50
N GLN A 102 -2.55 12.14 -0.06
CA GLN A 102 -2.02 13.30 -0.78
C GLN A 102 -1.56 14.44 0.15
N GLN A 103 -1.71 14.29 1.48
CA GLN A 103 -1.38 15.35 2.43
C GLN A 103 0.09 15.75 2.30
N HIS A 104 0.35 17.05 2.14
CA HIS A 104 1.69 17.60 1.92
C HIS A 104 2.71 17.06 2.93
N CYS A 105 2.37 17.03 4.22
CA CYS A 105 3.26 16.52 5.26
C CYS A 105 3.64 15.04 5.05
N VAL A 106 2.68 14.19 4.66
CA VAL A 106 2.92 12.76 4.43
C VAL A 106 3.84 12.55 3.23
N VAL A 107 3.53 13.17 2.09
CA VAL A 107 4.33 13.03 0.86
C VAL A 107 5.74 13.57 1.07
N ARG A 108 5.86 14.74 1.71
CA ARG A 108 7.16 15.34 2.08
C ARG A 108 7.98 14.40 2.96
N ASP A 109 7.39 13.83 4.00
CA ASP A 109 8.12 12.99 4.95
C ASP A 109 8.50 11.63 4.34
N ILE A 110 7.70 11.11 3.39
CA ILE A 110 8.05 9.94 2.57
C ILE A 110 9.23 10.24 1.64
N LEU A 111 9.23 11.39 0.95
CA LEU A 111 10.35 11.81 0.10
C LEU A 111 11.64 12.02 0.90
N HIS A 112 11.55 12.47 2.16
CA HIS A 112 12.71 12.62 3.03
C HIS A 112 13.17 11.32 3.71
N ALA A 113 12.42 10.22 3.55
CA ALA A 113 12.77 8.95 4.18
C ALA A 113 13.94 8.24 3.50
N GLY A 114 14.25 8.57 2.24
CA GLY A 114 15.42 8.04 1.55
C GLY A 114 15.58 8.55 0.12
N ASP A 115 16.81 8.48 -0.39
CA ASP A 115 17.16 9.00 -1.72
C ASP A 115 16.56 8.19 -2.89
N GLN A 116 16.00 7.01 -2.61
CA GLN A 116 15.47 6.06 -3.60
C GLN A 116 13.94 5.99 -3.60
N VAL A 117 13.27 7.11 -3.31
CA VAL A 117 11.81 7.21 -3.31
C VAL A 117 11.32 8.03 -4.50
N GLY A 118 10.50 7.42 -5.35
CA GLY A 118 9.75 8.10 -6.42
C GLY A 118 8.32 8.42 -6.00
N LEU A 119 7.58 9.15 -6.84
CA LEU A 119 6.15 9.40 -6.66
C LEU A 119 5.35 8.84 -7.85
N GLU A 120 4.13 8.40 -7.59
CA GLU A 120 3.15 8.05 -8.61
C GLU A 120 1.94 8.97 -8.53
N ALA A 121 1.47 9.41 -9.69
CA ALA A 121 0.25 10.17 -9.89
C ALA A 121 -0.74 9.33 -10.71
N GLY A 122 -1.96 9.18 -10.21
CA GLY A 122 -3.06 8.48 -10.89
C GLY A 122 -4.02 9.42 -11.63
N SER A 123 -3.76 10.73 -11.63
CA SER A 123 -4.62 11.74 -12.27
C SER A 123 -3.89 13.05 -12.53
N LYS A 124 -4.47 13.91 -13.38
CA LYS A 124 -3.92 15.24 -13.70
C LYS A 124 -3.70 16.13 -12.46
N PRO A 125 -4.66 16.28 -11.51
CA PRO A 125 -4.42 17.05 -10.28
C PRO A 125 -3.33 16.46 -9.40
N GLU A 126 -3.25 15.12 -9.34
CA GLU A 126 -2.18 14.44 -8.61
C GLU A 126 -0.81 14.70 -9.24
N LEU A 127 -0.71 14.71 -10.57
CA LEU A 127 0.55 15.07 -11.25
C LEU A 127 1.00 16.48 -10.87
N MET A 128 0.08 17.45 -10.80
CA MET A 128 0.43 18.82 -10.39
C MET A 128 0.99 18.85 -8.96
N ALA A 129 0.38 18.10 -8.04
CA ALA A 129 0.89 17.97 -6.67
C ALA A 129 2.24 17.26 -6.62
N VAL A 130 2.42 16.19 -7.41
CA VAL A 130 3.69 15.45 -7.51
C VAL A 130 4.81 16.33 -8.06
N LEU A 131 4.54 17.11 -9.12
CA LEU A 131 5.52 18.05 -9.69
C LEU A 131 5.90 19.16 -8.71
N ALA A 132 4.95 19.65 -7.90
CA ALA A 132 5.22 20.66 -6.88
C ALA A 132 6.14 20.16 -5.74
N LEU A 133 6.13 18.85 -5.47
CA LEU A 133 6.86 18.23 -4.36
C LEU A 133 8.16 17.53 -4.78
N SER A 134 8.24 17.09 -6.03
CA SER A 134 9.38 16.35 -6.55
C SER A 134 10.58 17.26 -6.78
N LYS A 135 11.78 16.74 -6.51
CA LYS A 135 13.04 17.42 -6.87
C LYS A 135 13.47 17.01 -8.28
N PRO A 136 14.27 17.83 -8.99
CA PRO A 136 14.93 17.41 -10.23
C PRO A 136 15.68 16.10 -10.02
N GLY A 137 15.61 15.19 -11.00
CA GLY A 137 16.12 13.81 -10.91
C GLY A 137 15.17 12.81 -10.25
N GLY A 138 14.13 13.27 -9.55
CA GLY A 138 13.11 12.42 -8.93
C GLY A 138 12.34 11.58 -9.96
N VAL A 139 11.98 10.35 -9.57
CA VAL A 139 11.17 9.44 -10.38
C VAL A 139 9.69 9.81 -10.24
N ILE A 140 9.00 9.95 -11.37
CA ILE A 140 7.55 10.21 -11.43
C ILE A 140 6.91 9.18 -12.35
N VAL A 141 5.97 8.39 -11.85
CA VAL A 141 5.17 7.46 -12.65
C VAL A 141 3.77 8.06 -12.85
N CYS A 142 3.30 8.12 -14.09
CA CYS A 142 2.00 8.72 -14.44
C CYS A 142 1.02 7.62 -14.91
N ASN A 143 0.10 7.25 -14.04
CA ASN A 143 -1.02 6.35 -14.33
C ASN A 143 -2.34 7.14 -14.48
N GLY A 144 -3.43 6.41 -14.68
CA GLY A 144 -4.79 6.93 -14.78
C GLY A 144 -5.19 7.36 -16.18
N TYR A 145 -6.37 7.98 -16.29
CA TYR A 145 -6.87 8.49 -17.56
C TYR A 145 -6.13 9.77 -17.97
N LYS A 146 -5.59 9.81 -19.19
CA LYS A 146 -4.73 10.91 -19.66
C LYS A 146 -5.38 11.65 -20.82
N ASP A 147 -5.72 12.90 -20.58
CA ASP A 147 -6.04 13.87 -21.62
C ASP A 147 -4.76 14.53 -22.16
N ARG A 148 -4.93 15.41 -23.15
CA ARG A 148 -3.81 16.12 -23.79
C ARG A 148 -3.05 16.98 -22.78
N GLU A 149 -3.75 17.62 -21.86
CA GLU A 149 -3.15 18.47 -20.84
C GLU A 149 -2.29 17.66 -19.86
N TYR A 150 -2.77 16.51 -19.39
CA TYR A 150 -2.01 15.63 -18.52
C TYR A 150 -0.71 15.17 -19.19
N ILE A 151 -0.78 14.72 -20.46
CA ILE A 151 0.43 14.32 -21.20
C ILE A 151 1.40 15.49 -21.37
N ARG A 152 0.93 16.68 -21.71
CA ARG A 152 1.79 17.87 -21.81
C ARG A 152 2.47 18.20 -20.48
N LEU A 153 1.74 18.16 -19.37
CA LEU A 153 2.29 18.39 -18.03
C LEU A 153 3.38 17.37 -17.68
N ALA A 154 3.16 16.09 -18.00
CA ALA A 154 4.15 15.04 -17.77
C ALA A 154 5.43 15.29 -18.59
N LEU A 155 5.31 15.64 -19.86
CA LEU A 155 6.44 15.98 -20.75
C LEU A 155 7.17 17.25 -20.30
N ILE A 156 6.44 18.26 -19.82
CA ILE A 156 7.03 19.46 -19.22
C ILE A 156 7.82 19.09 -17.96
N GLY A 157 7.27 18.22 -17.10
CA GLY A 157 8.00 17.67 -15.95
C GLY A 157 9.31 17.03 -16.36
N GLN A 158 9.31 16.28 -17.47
CA GLN A 158 10.54 15.70 -18.00
C GLN A 158 11.55 16.76 -18.47
N LYS A 159 11.09 17.84 -19.12
CA LYS A 159 11.96 18.98 -19.47
C LYS A 159 12.56 19.68 -18.25
N LEU A 160 11.84 19.71 -17.13
CA LEU A 160 12.31 20.30 -15.87
C LEU A 160 13.32 19.41 -15.13
N GLY A 161 13.69 18.27 -15.72
CA GLY A 161 14.73 17.38 -15.21
C GLY A 161 14.21 16.24 -14.34
N HIS A 162 12.89 16.01 -14.27
CA HIS A 162 12.34 14.83 -13.61
C HIS A 162 12.46 13.59 -14.51
N ARG A 163 12.56 12.40 -13.89
CA ARG A 163 12.50 11.11 -14.59
C ARG A 163 11.05 10.66 -14.67
N VAL A 164 10.33 11.14 -15.69
CA VAL A 164 8.89 10.91 -15.85
C VAL A 164 8.64 9.70 -16.74
N PHE A 165 7.77 8.78 -16.29
CA PHE A 165 7.28 7.65 -17.06
C PHE A 165 5.78 7.77 -17.27
N ILE A 166 5.36 7.99 -18.51
CA ILE A 166 3.95 8.05 -18.91
C ILE A 166 3.50 6.62 -19.22
N VAL A 167 2.75 6.02 -18.30
CA VAL A 167 2.31 4.63 -18.44
C VAL A 167 1.07 4.56 -19.32
N VAL A 168 1.18 3.99 -20.52
CA VAL A 168 0.07 3.78 -21.44
C VAL A 168 -0.91 2.77 -20.84
N GLU A 169 -2.13 3.21 -20.60
CA GLU A 169 -3.21 2.37 -20.08
C GLU A 169 -4.36 2.18 -21.08
N LYS A 170 -4.37 2.99 -22.15
CA LYS A 170 -5.31 2.87 -23.28
C LYS A 170 -4.55 3.02 -24.61
N PRO A 171 -4.89 2.25 -25.66
CA PRO A 171 -4.17 2.32 -26.94
C PRO A 171 -4.15 3.71 -27.56
N SER A 172 -5.23 4.49 -27.38
CA SER A 172 -5.35 5.86 -27.90
C SER A 172 -4.34 6.85 -27.30
N GLU A 173 -3.75 6.54 -26.14
CA GLU A 173 -2.79 7.43 -25.47
C GLU A 173 -1.45 7.49 -26.23
N ILE A 174 -1.10 6.46 -27.00
CA ILE A 174 0.17 6.41 -27.74
C ILE A 174 0.26 7.52 -28.78
N GLU A 175 -0.78 7.69 -29.59
CA GLU A 175 -0.81 8.78 -30.58
C GLU A 175 -0.68 10.14 -29.90
N LEU A 176 -1.39 10.32 -28.78
CA LEU A 176 -1.39 11.58 -28.06
C LEU A 176 -0.01 11.89 -27.44
N ILE A 177 0.65 10.88 -26.87
CA ILE A 177 2.03 11.02 -26.37
C ILE A 177 2.98 11.40 -27.50
N LEU A 178 2.92 10.71 -28.64
CA LEU A 178 3.79 10.99 -29.78
C LEU A 178 3.60 12.41 -30.32
N GLN A 179 2.34 12.84 -30.52
CA GLN A 179 2.01 14.19 -30.99
C GLN A 179 2.50 15.28 -30.03
N GLU A 180 2.26 15.13 -28.73
CA GLU A 180 2.65 16.14 -27.75
C GLU A 180 4.16 16.16 -27.50
N ALA A 181 4.81 15.00 -27.55
CA ALA A 181 6.26 14.89 -27.46
C ALA A 181 6.95 15.60 -28.63
N GLU A 182 6.44 15.44 -29.86
CA GLU A 182 6.92 16.16 -31.03
C GLU A 182 6.64 17.67 -30.92
N SER A 183 5.42 18.07 -30.55
CA SER A 183 5.04 19.47 -30.36
C SER A 183 5.91 20.19 -29.33
N LEU A 184 6.29 19.50 -28.24
CA LEU A 184 7.13 20.06 -27.19
C LEU A 184 8.63 19.84 -27.46
N ASN A 185 9.02 19.09 -28.49
CA ASN A 185 10.40 18.64 -28.73
C ASN A 185 11.01 18.00 -27.46
N VAL A 186 10.36 16.95 -26.96
CA VAL A 186 10.78 16.15 -25.79
C VAL A 186 10.81 14.69 -26.18
N GLU A 187 11.86 13.97 -25.80
CA GLU A 187 11.84 12.51 -25.91
C GLU A 187 11.02 11.93 -24.73
N PRO A 188 9.90 11.24 -24.95
CA PRO A 188 9.03 10.80 -23.86
C PRO A 188 9.61 9.57 -23.15
N GLY A 189 9.53 9.51 -21.83
CA GLY A 189 9.63 8.24 -21.09
C GLY A 189 8.30 7.49 -21.13
N ILE A 190 8.22 6.38 -21.87
CA ILE A 190 6.98 5.61 -22.05
C ILE A 190 7.02 4.33 -21.20
N GLY A 191 5.93 4.09 -20.46
CA GLY A 191 5.62 2.79 -19.88
C GLY A 191 4.41 2.15 -20.55
N ILE A 192 4.22 0.84 -20.40
CA ILE A 192 2.99 0.15 -20.81
C ILE A 192 2.45 -0.62 -19.62
N ARG A 193 1.16 -0.43 -19.31
CA ARG A 193 0.45 -1.28 -18.36
C ARG A 193 -0.17 -2.47 -19.07
N ILE A 194 0.14 -3.68 -18.62
CA ILE A 194 -0.45 -4.91 -19.15
C ILE A 194 -1.61 -5.39 -18.28
N ARG A 195 -2.60 -6.03 -18.93
CA ARG A 195 -3.62 -6.81 -18.22
C ARG A 195 -3.14 -8.24 -18.06
N LEU A 196 -3.19 -8.72 -16.82
CA LEU A 196 -2.85 -10.10 -16.49
C LEU A 196 -4.10 -10.98 -16.58
N ALA A 197 -3.99 -12.15 -17.19
CA ALA A 197 -5.01 -13.19 -17.21
C ALA A 197 -5.10 -13.93 -15.88
N SER A 198 -3.99 -14.02 -15.14
CA SER A 198 -3.89 -14.73 -13.85
C SER A 198 -4.65 -14.08 -12.69
N VAL A 199 -5.03 -12.80 -12.79
CA VAL A 199 -5.75 -12.08 -11.73
C VAL A 199 -7.24 -12.40 -11.84
N GLY A 200 -7.61 -13.59 -11.37
CA GLY A 200 -8.94 -14.15 -11.57
C GLY A 200 -9.44 -14.91 -10.35
N LYS A 201 -9.70 -14.23 -9.23
CA LYS A 201 -10.70 -14.54 -8.18
C LYS A 201 -10.60 -13.52 -7.03
N GLY A 202 -11.60 -12.65 -6.86
CA GLY A 202 -11.70 -11.73 -5.70
C GLY A 202 -12.45 -10.42 -5.99
N LYS A 203 -12.80 -9.66 -4.93
CA LYS A 203 -13.51 -8.36 -5.01
C LYS A 203 -12.74 -7.30 -5.83
N TRP A 204 -11.42 -7.46 -6.01
CA TRP A 204 -10.53 -6.50 -6.68
C TRP A 204 -10.27 -6.76 -8.17
N GLN A 205 -10.99 -7.70 -8.79
CA GLN A 205 -10.94 -8.00 -10.23
C GLN A 205 -11.16 -6.77 -11.15
N ASN A 206 -11.86 -5.74 -10.65
CA ASN A 206 -12.10 -4.52 -11.42
C ASN A 206 -10.87 -3.57 -11.44
N SER A 207 -9.92 -3.77 -10.52
CA SER A 207 -8.68 -2.97 -10.40
C SER A 207 -7.43 -3.68 -10.96
N GLY A 208 -7.46 -5.00 -11.07
CA GLY A 208 -6.42 -5.83 -11.69
C GLY A 208 -7.05 -7.04 -12.41
N GLY A 209 -6.49 -7.43 -13.56
CA GLY A 209 -6.96 -8.58 -14.35
C GLY A 209 -7.51 -8.22 -15.75
N GLU A 210 -8.01 -9.22 -16.47
CA GLU A 210 -8.48 -9.07 -17.86
C GLU A 210 -9.64 -8.05 -18.00
N LYS A 211 -10.52 -8.00 -16.99
CA LYS A 211 -11.66 -7.08 -16.90
C LYS A 211 -11.32 -5.71 -16.28
N ALA A 212 -10.05 -5.45 -15.98
CA ALA A 212 -9.64 -4.17 -15.40
C ALA A 212 -9.96 -3.01 -16.36
N LYS A 213 -10.35 -1.87 -15.78
CA LYS A 213 -10.65 -0.63 -16.54
C LYS A 213 -9.41 -0.05 -17.25
N PHE A 214 -8.22 -0.42 -16.80
CA PHE A 214 -6.93 0.11 -17.25
C PHE A 214 -5.99 -1.03 -17.65
N GLY A 215 -5.05 -0.71 -18.54
CA GLY A 215 -4.08 -1.65 -19.09
C GLY A 215 -4.49 -2.18 -20.45
N LEU A 216 -3.49 -2.67 -21.17
CA LEU A 216 -3.61 -3.18 -22.53
C LEU A 216 -3.73 -4.70 -22.52
N SER A 217 -4.58 -5.24 -23.39
CA SER A 217 -4.54 -6.67 -23.73
C SER A 217 -3.26 -7.01 -24.50
N ALA A 218 -2.89 -8.29 -24.58
CA ALA A 218 -1.73 -8.73 -25.37
C ALA A 218 -1.78 -8.22 -26.83
N SER A 219 -2.95 -8.26 -27.47
CA SER A 219 -3.11 -7.75 -28.83
C SER A 219 -2.94 -6.23 -28.94
N GLN A 220 -3.36 -5.47 -27.93
CA GLN A 220 -3.15 -4.02 -27.87
C GLN A 220 -1.68 -3.67 -27.61
N VAL A 221 -0.98 -4.46 -26.80
CA VAL A 221 0.46 -4.32 -26.56
C VAL A 221 1.26 -4.52 -27.86
N LEU A 222 0.93 -5.53 -28.66
CA LEU A 222 1.59 -5.73 -29.97
C LEU A 222 1.38 -4.51 -30.90
N LYS A 223 0.15 -4.02 -30.99
CA LYS A 223 -0.17 -2.81 -31.76
C LYS A 223 0.59 -1.58 -31.26
N ALA A 224 0.74 -1.44 -29.94
CA ALA A 224 1.51 -0.36 -29.33
C ALA A 224 2.98 -0.39 -29.75
N ILE A 225 3.60 -1.57 -29.71
CA ILE A 225 4.99 -1.77 -30.12
C ILE A 225 5.16 -1.46 -31.61
N ASP A 226 4.28 -1.99 -32.46
CA ASP A 226 4.35 -1.77 -33.91
C ASP A 226 4.24 -0.28 -34.23
N ARG A 227 3.32 0.42 -33.56
CA ARG A 227 3.15 1.86 -33.74
C ARG A 227 4.36 2.67 -33.29
N LEU A 228 4.95 2.33 -32.13
CA LEU A 228 6.18 2.94 -31.64
C LEU A 228 7.37 2.65 -32.58
N ARG A 229 7.45 1.45 -33.14
CA ARG A 229 8.46 1.07 -34.14
C ARG A 229 8.31 1.89 -35.42
N GLN A 230 7.09 2.04 -35.94
CA GLN A 230 6.79 2.89 -37.10
C GLN A 230 7.15 4.36 -36.86
N ALA A 231 7.00 4.86 -35.63
CA ALA A 231 7.43 6.20 -35.24
C ALA A 231 8.94 6.35 -35.04
N GLY A 232 9.72 5.25 -35.05
CA GLY A 232 11.13 5.28 -34.64
C GLY A 232 11.32 5.66 -33.16
N LYS A 233 10.34 5.33 -32.30
CA LYS A 233 10.29 5.66 -30.86
C LYS A 233 10.21 4.42 -29.96
N LEU A 234 10.52 3.23 -30.46
CA LEU A 234 10.48 2.00 -29.67
C LEU A 234 11.45 2.04 -28.47
N GLN A 235 12.58 2.72 -28.61
CA GLN A 235 13.56 2.97 -27.54
C GLN A 235 13.02 3.81 -26.39
N CYS A 236 11.95 4.59 -26.61
CA CYS A 236 11.29 5.38 -25.58
C CYS A 236 10.45 4.51 -24.63
N LEU A 237 10.12 3.26 -25.02
CA LEU A 237 9.45 2.30 -24.16
C LEU A 237 10.46 1.72 -23.16
N LYS A 238 10.35 2.16 -21.90
CA LYS A 238 11.32 1.86 -20.84
C LYS A 238 10.75 1.03 -19.69
N LEU A 239 9.44 1.09 -19.47
CA LEU A 239 8.81 0.57 -18.27
C LEU A 239 7.67 -0.39 -18.61
N LEU A 240 7.70 -1.59 -18.03
CA LEU A 240 6.56 -2.50 -18.03
C LEU A 240 5.88 -2.41 -16.67
N HIS A 241 4.59 -2.08 -16.65
CA HIS A 241 3.80 -1.94 -15.43
C HIS A 241 2.70 -2.99 -15.38
N PHE A 242 2.40 -3.50 -14.19
CA PHE A 242 1.17 -4.20 -13.92
C PHE A 242 0.68 -3.88 -12.52
N HIS A 243 -0.62 -4.08 -12.29
CA HIS A 243 -1.20 -3.88 -10.98
C HIS A 243 -2.27 -4.93 -10.71
N MET A 244 -2.07 -5.69 -9.65
CA MET A 244 -2.94 -6.81 -9.25
C MET A 244 -4.07 -6.37 -8.31
N GLY A 245 -4.08 -5.11 -7.86
CA GLY A 245 -5.02 -4.58 -6.88
C GLY A 245 -4.32 -4.21 -5.56
N SER A 246 -5.11 -3.74 -4.59
CA SER A 246 -4.65 -3.43 -3.24
C SER A 246 -4.87 -4.62 -2.30
N GLN A 247 -4.06 -4.74 -1.24
CA GLN A 247 -4.26 -5.70 -0.15
C GLN A 247 -4.31 -7.16 -0.66
N ILE A 248 -3.25 -7.59 -1.34
CA ILE A 248 -3.11 -8.99 -1.77
C ILE A 248 -2.80 -9.82 -0.53
N ALA A 249 -3.77 -10.60 -0.05
CA ALA A 249 -3.63 -11.36 1.19
C ALA A 249 -2.82 -12.66 1.04
N ASN A 250 -2.69 -13.18 -0.18
CA ASN A 250 -2.04 -14.47 -0.47
C ASN A 250 -0.80 -14.30 -1.35
N ILE A 251 0.37 -14.72 -0.87
CA ILE A 251 1.63 -14.61 -1.61
C ILE A 251 1.62 -15.39 -2.94
N HIS A 252 0.88 -16.50 -3.02
CA HIS A 252 0.80 -17.30 -4.24
C HIS A 252 0.15 -16.52 -5.39
N ASP A 253 -0.82 -15.64 -5.09
CA ASP A 253 -1.48 -14.83 -6.12
C ASP A 253 -0.46 -13.85 -6.70
N LEU A 254 0.34 -13.21 -5.86
CA LEU A 254 1.46 -12.35 -6.28
C LEU A 254 2.45 -13.10 -7.16
N GLN A 255 2.88 -14.30 -6.74
CA GLN A 255 3.82 -15.13 -7.52
C GLN A 255 3.26 -15.44 -8.92
N THR A 256 1.98 -15.79 -9.00
CA THR A 256 1.32 -16.14 -10.27
C THR A 256 1.27 -14.92 -11.20
N GLY A 257 0.85 -13.77 -10.70
CA GLY A 257 0.80 -12.53 -11.49
C GLY A 257 2.18 -12.06 -11.94
N LEU A 258 3.18 -12.17 -11.07
CA LEU A 258 4.55 -11.80 -11.40
C LEU A 258 5.19 -12.74 -12.42
N GLN A 259 4.93 -14.05 -12.36
CA GLN A 259 5.39 -14.98 -13.38
C GLN A 259 4.84 -14.64 -14.76
N GLU A 260 3.56 -14.27 -14.84
CA GLU A 260 2.95 -13.81 -16.09
C GLU A 260 3.59 -12.50 -16.58
N ALA A 261 3.75 -11.50 -15.70
CA ALA A 261 4.39 -10.24 -16.05
C ALA A 261 5.85 -10.41 -16.50
N ALA A 262 6.60 -11.29 -15.86
CA ALA A 262 7.98 -11.60 -16.23
C ALA A 262 8.06 -12.27 -17.62
N ARG A 263 7.07 -13.08 -18.01
CA ARG A 263 6.98 -13.59 -19.39
C ARG A 263 6.71 -12.47 -20.38
N HIS A 264 5.79 -11.55 -20.08
CA HIS A 264 5.58 -10.37 -20.92
C HIS A 264 6.87 -9.55 -21.09
N TYR A 265 7.65 -9.36 -20.02
CA TYR A 265 8.96 -8.69 -20.11
C TYR A 265 9.89 -9.37 -21.12
N VAL A 266 9.99 -10.71 -21.08
CA VAL A 266 10.80 -11.49 -22.02
C VAL A 266 10.32 -11.32 -23.47
N GLU A 267 9.02 -11.50 -23.71
CA GLU A 267 8.45 -11.41 -25.06
C GLU A 267 8.60 -9.99 -25.64
N LEU A 268 8.48 -8.95 -24.81
CA LEU A 268 8.70 -7.57 -25.24
C LEU A 268 10.15 -7.31 -25.64
N HIS A 269 11.12 -7.88 -24.92
CA HIS A 269 12.53 -7.85 -25.32
C HIS A 269 12.76 -8.59 -26.64
N ALA A 270 12.12 -9.74 -26.85
CA ALA A 270 12.19 -10.47 -28.12
C ALA A 270 11.63 -9.67 -29.31
N LEU A 271 10.65 -8.79 -29.06
CA LEU A 271 10.09 -7.86 -30.04
C LEU A 271 10.94 -6.58 -30.26
N GLY A 272 12.09 -6.48 -29.58
CA GLY A 272 13.06 -5.40 -29.70
C GLY A 272 12.86 -4.22 -28.74
N ALA A 273 11.90 -4.29 -27.81
CA ALA A 273 11.74 -3.27 -26.79
C ALA A 273 12.85 -3.39 -25.74
N ARG A 274 13.52 -2.27 -25.41
CA ARG A 274 14.58 -2.24 -24.39
C ARG A 274 14.01 -1.76 -23.07
N LEU A 275 13.24 -2.63 -22.43
CA LEU A 275 12.66 -2.36 -21.13
C LEU A 275 13.75 -2.36 -20.06
N ASP A 276 13.88 -1.24 -19.35
CA ASP A 276 14.86 -1.04 -18.28
C ASP A 276 14.23 -1.26 -16.89
N ILE A 277 12.90 -1.15 -16.79
CA ILE A 277 12.16 -1.13 -15.53
C ILE A 277 10.97 -2.10 -15.58
N LEU A 278 10.83 -2.90 -14.54
CA LEU A 278 9.62 -3.66 -14.24
C LEU A 278 8.98 -3.08 -12.98
N ASP A 279 7.78 -2.53 -13.15
CA ASP A 279 6.96 -1.98 -12.09
C ASP A 279 5.87 -2.96 -11.70
N VAL A 280 5.97 -3.47 -10.47
CA VAL A 280 5.07 -4.46 -9.87
C VAL A 280 3.79 -3.81 -9.34
N GLY A 281 3.73 -2.48 -9.33
CA GLY A 281 2.62 -1.71 -8.80
C GLY A 281 2.45 -1.91 -7.30
N GLY A 282 1.24 -1.60 -6.81
CA GLY A 282 0.87 -1.83 -5.41
C GLY A 282 0.49 -3.29 -5.13
N GLY A 283 -0.07 -3.52 -3.95
CA GLY A 283 -0.64 -4.82 -3.57
C GLY A 283 -0.04 -5.43 -2.32
N LEU A 284 1.17 -5.03 -1.94
CA LEU A 284 1.75 -5.32 -0.63
C LEU A 284 0.75 -4.96 0.46
N ALA A 285 0.29 -5.98 1.18
CA ALA A 285 -0.75 -5.88 2.18
C ALA A 285 -0.22 -5.37 3.53
N VAL A 286 -1.16 -5.13 4.44
CA VAL A 286 -0.91 -4.83 5.85
C VAL A 286 -1.76 -5.77 6.69
N ASP A 287 -1.17 -6.35 7.73
CA ASP A 287 -1.91 -7.19 8.67
C ASP A 287 -2.60 -6.31 9.72
N TYR A 288 -3.89 -6.03 9.53
CA TYR A 288 -4.67 -5.14 10.40
C TYR A 288 -5.22 -5.85 11.63
N ASP A 289 -5.50 -7.16 11.55
CA ASP A 289 -6.06 -7.93 12.66
C ASP A 289 -5.01 -8.76 13.41
N GLY A 290 -3.80 -8.87 12.86
CA GLY A 290 -2.68 -9.60 13.46
C GLY A 290 -2.77 -11.11 13.29
N SER A 291 -3.66 -11.61 12.43
CA SER A 291 -3.90 -13.05 12.28
C SER A 291 -2.88 -13.77 11.40
N GLY A 292 -2.07 -13.05 10.61
CA GLY A 292 -1.15 -13.65 9.63
C GLY A 292 -1.87 -14.55 8.61
N SER A 293 -3.16 -14.33 8.38
CA SER A 293 -4.03 -15.17 7.56
C SER A 293 -4.29 -14.58 6.16
N ARG A 294 -5.00 -15.34 5.31
CA ARG A 294 -5.36 -14.95 3.93
C ARG A 294 -6.67 -14.16 3.84
N ASN A 295 -7.12 -13.55 4.93
CA ASN A 295 -8.39 -12.82 4.96
C ASN A 295 -8.27 -11.41 4.35
N GLU A 296 -9.37 -10.68 4.22
CA GLU A 296 -9.41 -9.35 3.57
C GLU A 296 -8.64 -8.26 4.33
N CYS A 297 -8.44 -8.43 5.65
CA CYS A 297 -7.77 -7.49 6.54
C CYS A 297 -6.37 -7.97 6.98
N SER A 298 -5.85 -9.05 6.40
CA SER A 298 -4.60 -9.68 6.78
C SER A 298 -3.79 -10.10 5.55
N MET A 299 -2.60 -10.68 5.78
CA MET A 299 -1.79 -11.34 4.76
C MET A 299 -1.01 -12.52 5.34
N ASN A 300 -0.70 -13.52 4.50
CA ASN A 300 0.02 -14.73 4.92
C ASN A 300 1.54 -14.71 4.62
N TYR A 301 2.13 -13.53 4.51
CA TYR A 301 3.54 -13.36 4.13
C TYR A 301 4.14 -12.13 4.81
N SER A 302 5.46 -12.16 4.97
CA SER A 302 6.23 -11.03 5.50
C SER A 302 6.71 -10.10 4.39
N LEU A 303 7.23 -8.94 4.80
CA LEU A 303 7.90 -7.99 3.90
C LEU A 303 9.12 -8.61 3.19
N ASP A 304 9.87 -9.44 3.90
CA ASP A 304 11.04 -10.14 3.37
C ASP A 304 10.64 -11.21 2.35
N ASP A 305 9.54 -11.95 2.62
CA ASP A 305 8.97 -12.91 1.67
C ASP A 305 8.53 -12.20 0.38
N TYR A 306 7.83 -11.07 0.51
CA TYR A 306 7.41 -10.26 -0.63
C TYR A 306 8.60 -9.84 -1.50
N ALA A 307 9.62 -9.22 -0.91
CA ALA A 307 10.79 -8.75 -1.64
C ALA A 307 11.57 -9.90 -2.31
N THR A 308 11.77 -11.00 -1.59
CA THR A 308 12.47 -12.19 -2.09
C THR A 308 11.74 -12.81 -3.27
N ASN A 309 10.41 -12.99 -3.16
CA ASN A 309 9.61 -13.55 -4.24
C ASN A 309 9.63 -12.66 -5.49
N VAL A 310 9.57 -11.34 -5.32
CA VAL A 310 9.64 -10.40 -6.43
C VAL A 310 10.95 -10.54 -7.20
N LEU A 311 12.09 -10.46 -6.50
CA LEU A 311 13.40 -10.52 -7.16
C LEU A 311 13.69 -11.90 -7.73
N HIS A 312 13.37 -12.97 -6.99
CA HIS A 312 13.68 -14.34 -7.40
C HIS A 312 12.97 -14.73 -8.71
N ILE A 313 11.66 -14.46 -8.82
CA ILE A 313 10.88 -14.82 -10.01
C ILE A 313 11.38 -14.07 -11.25
N VAL A 314 11.64 -12.77 -11.10
CA VAL A 314 12.15 -11.94 -12.20
C VAL A 314 13.54 -12.39 -12.62
N GLN A 315 14.45 -12.61 -11.66
CA GLN A 315 15.81 -13.04 -11.92
C GLN A 315 15.84 -14.38 -12.65
N GLU A 316 15.11 -15.37 -12.13
CA GLU A 316 15.08 -16.70 -12.70
C GLU A 316 14.48 -16.69 -14.12
N THR A 317 13.48 -15.86 -14.37
CA THR A 317 12.90 -15.69 -15.71
C THR A 317 13.90 -15.03 -16.68
N CYS A 318 14.59 -13.97 -16.24
CA CYS A 318 15.62 -13.30 -17.05
C CYS A 318 16.80 -14.25 -17.35
N ARG A 319 17.27 -14.99 -16.34
CA ARG A 319 18.37 -15.96 -16.46
C ARG A 319 18.06 -17.05 -17.49
N ARG A 320 16.86 -17.62 -17.48
CA ARG A 320 16.45 -18.65 -18.46
C ARG A 320 16.45 -18.16 -19.91
N HIS A 321 16.23 -16.86 -20.11
CA HIS A 321 16.17 -16.26 -21.45
C HIS A 321 17.40 -15.43 -21.79
N ASN A 322 18.47 -15.50 -20.98
CA ASN A 322 19.70 -14.72 -21.13
C ASN A 322 19.47 -13.20 -21.25
N LEU A 323 18.49 -12.68 -20.49
CA LEU A 323 18.19 -11.25 -20.43
C LEU A 323 18.81 -10.60 -19.21
N LYS A 324 19.11 -9.30 -19.34
CA LYS A 324 19.47 -8.46 -18.19
C LYS A 324 18.25 -8.27 -17.29
N CYS A 325 18.46 -8.40 -15.98
CA CYS A 325 17.45 -8.10 -14.97
C CYS A 325 17.10 -6.59 -14.99
N PRO A 326 15.81 -6.23 -14.98
CA PRO A 326 15.38 -4.83 -14.95
C PRO A 326 15.53 -4.21 -13.56
N GLN A 327 15.52 -2.87 -13.50
CA GLN A 327 15.25 -2.16 -12.24
C GLN A 327 13.82 -2.49 -11.77
N ILE A 328 13.64 -2.66 -10.45
CA ILE A 328 12.33 -3.01 -9.88
C ILE A 328 11.70 -1.81 -9.20
N PHE A 329 10.49 -1.47 -9.62
CA PHE A 329 9.62 -0.50 -8.95
C PHE A 329 8.50 -1.23 -8.21
N THR A 330 8.15 -0.72 -7.02
CA THR A 330 6.91 -1.12 -6.33
C THR A 330 6.17 0.13 -5.85
N GLU A 331 4.84 0.10 -5.96
CA GLU A 331 3.96 1.21 -5.57
C GLU A 331 3.25 0.93 -4.23
N SER A 332 4.01 0.54 -3.21
CA SER A 332 3.49 -0.03 -1.95
C SER A 332 2.95 1.02 -0.97
N GLY A 333 2.11 1.95 -1.42
CA GLY A 333 1.68 3.11 -0.63
C GLY A 333 0.98 2.77 0.69
N ARG A 334 0.05 1.80 0.69
CA ARG A 334 -0.62 1.32 1.92
C ARG A 334 0.39 0.82 2.96
N ALA A 335 1.36 0.03 2.54
CA ALA A 335 2.37 -0.53 3.41
C ALA A 335 3.31 0.54 3.99
N MET A 336 3.50 1.66 3.29
CA MET A 336 4.28 2.80 3.77
C MET A 336 3.51 3.64 4.80
N THR A 337 2.19 3.80 4.65
CA THR A 337 1.42 4.77 5.44
C THR A 337 0.49 4.19 6.50
N ALA A 338 0.18 2.89 6.52
CA ALA A 338 -0.91 2.38 7.38
C ALA A 338 -0.75 2.71 8.88
N HIS A 339 0.46 2.59 9.43
CA HIS A 339 0.69 2.67 10.88
C HIS A 339 1.01 4.08 11.41
N HIS A 340 1.21 5.07 10.52
CA HIS A 340 1.77 6.36 10.93
C HIS A 340 0.76 7.30 11.61
N ALA A 341 -0.53 6.96 11.64
CA ALA A 341 -1.57 7.85 12.13
C ALA A 341 -2.51 7.13 13.09
N MET A 342 -2.96 7.85 14.12
CA MET A 342 -3.88 7.37 15.13
C MET A 342 -4.98 8.39 15.36
N LEU A 343 -6.24 7.97 15.25
CA LEU A 343 -7.39 8.77 15.62
C LEU A 343 -7.67 8.56 17.11
N ILE A 344 -7.66 9.65 17.88
CA ILE A 344 -7.90 9.64 19.32
C ILE A 344 -9.21 10.37 19.60
N THR A 345 -10.10 9.73 20.35
CA THR A 345 -11.37 10.29 20.81
C THR A 345 -11.67 9.83 22.23
N ASN A 346 -12.59 10.52 22.91
CA ASN A 346 -13.10 10.12 24.22
C ASN A 346 -14.44 9.40 24.09
N ILE A 347 -14.73 8.55 25.08
CA ILE A 347 -16.08 8.03 25.33
C ILE A 347 -16.84 9.15 26.03
N ILE A 348 -17.96 9.60 25.43
CA ILE A 348 -18.78 10.70 25.98
C ILE A 348 -19.85 10.20 26.94
N GLU A 349 -20.35 8.98 26.72
CA GLU A 349 -21.43 8.37 27.47
C GLU A 349 -21.31 6.84 27.35
N THR A 350 -21.74 6.14 28.39
CA THR A 350 -21.83 4.68 28.41
C THR A 350 -23.20 4.29 28.93
N GLU A 351 -23.91 3.44 28.20
CA GLU A 351 -25.14 2.80 28.69
C GLU A 351 -24.77 1.41 29.21
N THR A 352 -24.88 1.23 30.53
CA THR A 352 -24.59 -0.05 31.20
C THR A 352 -25.88 -0.62 31.76
N ILE A 353 -26.12 -1.90 31.44
CA ILE A 353 -27.22 -2.64 32.06
C ILE A 353 -26.75 -3.02 33.46
N GLU A 354 -27.19 -2.25 34.46
CA GLU A 354 -27.11 -2.73 35.84
C GLU A 354 -28.13 -3.86 36.00
N PRO A 355 -27.75 -5.00 36.62
CA PRO A 355 -28.70 -6.06 36.91
C PRO A 355 -29.69 -5.55 37.97
N GLU A 356 -30.76 -4.91 37.53
CA GLU A 356 -31.87 -4.54 38.39
C GLU A 356 -32.61 -5.80 38.81
N LEU A 357 -32.76 -5.97 40.12
CA LEU A 357 -33.65 -6.98 40.65
C LEU A 357 -35.09 -6.58 40.27
N PRO A 358 -35.87 -7.45 39.60
CA PRO A 358 -37.27 -7.16 39.36
C PRO A 358 -37.95 -6.94 40.71
N VAL A 359 -38.40 -5.71 40.95
CA VAL A 359 -39.11 -5.33 42.17
C VAL A 359 -40.48 -6.01 42.15
N SER A 360 -40.84 -6.72 43.22
CA SER A 360 -42.18 -7.31 43.32
C SER A 360 -43.21 -6.22 43.52
N GLN A 361 -43.73 -5.66 42.44
CA GLN A 361 -45.03 -5.00 42.50
C GLN A 361 -46.06 -6.13 42.46
N GLY A 362 -46.79 -6.34 43.55
CA GLY A 362 -47.80 -7.39 43.67
C GLY A 362 -48.73 -7.39 42.46
N SER A 363 -48.43 -8.24 41.49
CA SER A 363 -49.07 -8.31 40.20
C SER A 363 -49.76 -9.66 40.09
N ASP A 364 -51.05 -9.66 39.81
CA ASP A 364 -51.83 -10.87 39.54
C ASP A 364 -51.58 -11.46 38.14
N ASN A 365 -50.57 -10.94 37.40
CA ASN A 365 -50.23 -11.44 36.09
C ASN A 365 -49.46 -12.78 36.20
N GLU A 366 -50.06 -13.85 35.70
CA GLU A 366 -49.50 -15.20 35.73
C GLU A 366 -48.11 -15.29 35.09
N CYS A 367 -47.87 -14.61 33.96
CA CYS A 367 -46.57 -14.60 33.30
C CYS A 367 -45.49 -13.96 34.17
N TRP A 368 -45.84 -12.93 34.94
CA TRP A 368 -44.90 -12.28 35.87
C TRP A 368 -44.55 -13.22 37.03
N LEU A 369 -45.54 -13.92 37.57
CA LEU A 369 -45.36 -14.89 38.66
C LEU A 369 -44.49 -16.08 38.24
N GLU A 370 -44.64 -16.59 37.01
CA GLU A 370 -43.78 -17.66 36.48
C GLU A 370 -42.33 -17.21 36.31
N LEU A 371 -42.09 -16.02 35.75
CA LEU A 371 -40.75 -15.46 35.61
C LEU A 371 -40.09 -15.19 36.97
N HIS A 372 -40.86 -14.73 37.96
CA HIS A 372 -40.37 -14.53 39.32
C HIS A 372 -39.97 -15.85 39.99
N LYS A 373 -40.78 -16.91 39.83
CA LYS A 373 -40.46 -18.26 40.31
C LYS A 373 -39.18 -18.78 39.66
N LEU A 374 -39.04 -18.64 38.35
CA LEU A 374 -37.87 -19.10 37.60
C LEU A 374 -36.58 -18.36 38.05
N ASN A 375 -36.64 -17.03 38.20
CA ASN A 375 -35.52 -16.25 38.73
C ASN A 375 -35.13 -16.66 40.16
N THR A 376 -36.12 -16.97 41.01
CA THR A 376 -35.88 -17.44 42.39
C THR A 376 -35.21 -18.81 42.41
N SER A 377 -35.67 -19.75 41.57
CA SER A 377 -35.05 -21.08 41.44
C SER A 377 -33.61 -21.01 40.94
N LEU A 378 -33.33 -20.19 39.93
CA LEU A 378 -31.97 -20.00 39.40
C LEU A 378 -31.01 -19.47 40.47
N LYS A 379 -31.46 -18.56 41.34
CA LYS A 379 -30.65 -18.04 42.46
C LYS A 379 -30.35 -19.10 43.51
N GLN A 380 -31.30 -19.99 43.81
CA GLN A 380 -31.08 -21.10 44.75
C GLN A 380 -30.09 -22.12 44.19
N SER A 381 -30.11 -22.37 42.88
CA SER A 381 -29.16 -23.28 42.22
C SER A 381 -27.75 -22.69 42.04
N ALA A 382 -27.61 -21.37 41.94
CA ALA A 382 -26.31 -20.70 41.82
C ALA A 382 -25.58 -20.48 43.16
N ALA A 383 -26.23 -20.81 44.29
CA ALA A 383 -25.68 -20.66 45.65
C ALA A 383 -25.09 -21.97 46.22
N ILE A 384 -24.98 -23.02 45.40
CA ILE A 384 -24.30 -24.31 45.64
C ILE A 384 -23.07 -24.35 44.75
#